data_AF-A0A1X0D1M7-F1
#
_entry.id   AF-A0A1X0D1M7-F1
#
_cell.length_a   1.000
_cell.length_b   1.000
_cell.length_c   1.000
_cell.angle_alpha   90.00
_cell.angle_beta   90.00
_cell.angle_gamma   90.00
#
_symmetry.space_group_name_H-M   'P 1'
#
loop_
_entity.id
_entity.type
_entity.pdbx_description
1 polymer ?
#
loop_
_entity_poly.entity_id
_entity_poly.type
_entity_poly.pdbx_seq_one_letter_code
_entity_poly.pdbx_strand_id
1 'polypeptide(L)'
;MRLRSCCSPSGLQCLPGLAEAAKHVYVFQRTPSAIGVRGNRPTDPSFAENLAPGWQKARMDNFQSIMLGRPVEVDLTDDGWTHHYALIQNPQRREGMTIDEFIRNAEEVDFAIMEEHRRRIDELVHKPDVAAMLKPYYRYMCKRPCFHDEYFDAYNRDNVTLVDSPAGIDRITDRGPVVDGQQYDVDGIVYGTGFEAEVTPLPRRIGHEIVGRGGITLEQKWADGSATLYGMMSHGFPNMFVLPAPGQQAVVTVNYTQLAEVGAEFVAGAVALLEQRGIRVFDVNADAEADWIQQIVDTHRDASAVMSACTPSRLNNEGDPGGIRARDTNYGPRFGDFFAYRDLLEGWLAAGEFDGLDLR
;
A
#
# COMPACT_ATOMS: atom_id res chain seq x y z
N MET A 1 20.36 -17.79 -21.16
CA MET A 1 19.24 -17.18 -20.42
C MET A 1 19.52 -15.70 -20.31
N ARG A 2 18.64 -14.89 -20.91
CA ARG A 2 18.62 -13.43 -20.86
C ARG A 2 17.22 -13.03 -20.42
N LEU A 3 17.07 -12.23 -19.37
CA LEU A 3 15.78 -11.98 -18.69
C LEU A 3 15.57 -10.49 -18.43
N ARG A 4 14.29 -10.06 -18.46
CA ARG A 4 13.78 -8.73 -18.10
C ARG A 4 13.43 -8.66 -16.62
N SER A 5 13.78 -7.59 -15.93
CA SER A 5 13.14 -7.20 -14.65
C SER A 5 12.73 -5.73 -14.71
N CYS A 6 11.66 -5.36 -14.02
CA CYS A 6 11.16 -3.99 -13.91
C CYS A 6 11.25 -3.57 -12.44
N CYS A 7 11.67 -2.35 -12.13
CA CYS A 7 12.11 -1.89 -10.79
C CYS A 7 11.01 -1.76 -9.71
N SER A 8 9.92 -2.52 -9.84
CA SER A 8 8.92 -2.73 -8.78
C SER A 8 9.46 -3.64 -7.67
N PRO A 9 8.78 -3.75 -6.50
CA PRO A 9 9.15 -4.68 -5.45
C PRO A 9 9.38 -6.12 -5.94
N SER A 10 8.58 -6.59 -6.89
CA SER A 10 8.75 -7.92 -7.47
C SER A 10 10.05 -8.02 -8.27
N GLY A 11 10.30 -7.06 -9.17
CA GLY A 11 11.46 -7.15 -10.03
C GLY A 11 12.79 -6.87 -9.33
N LEU A 12 12.79 -6.00 -8.32
CA LEU A 12 14.01 -5.76 -7.52
C LEU A 12 14.41 -7.00 -6.72
N GLN A 13 13.45 -7.75 -6.15
CA GLN A 13 13.73 -8.97 -5.39
C GLN A 13 14.22 -10.11 -6.30
N CYS A 14 13.78 -10.15 -7.55
CA CYS A 14 14.25 -11.16 -8.50
C CYS A 14 15.68 -10.90 -9.00
N LEU A 15 16.11 -9.63 -9.09
CA LEU A 15 17.34 -9.28 -9.80
C LEU A 15 18.60 -10.01 -9.29
N PRO A 16 18.90 -10.08 -7.97
CA PRO A 16 20.11 -10.73 -7.50
C PRO A 16 20.20 -12.20 -7.92
N GLY A 17 19.14 -12.99 -7.67
CA GLY A 17 19.09 -14.40 -8.07
C GLY A 17 19.15 -14.60 -9.59
N LEU A 18 18.51 -13.70 -10.37
CA LEU A 18 18.61 -13.74 -11.83
C LEU A 18 20.03 -13.41 -12.32
N ALA A 19 20.71 -12.46 -11.69
CA ALA A 19 22.06 -12.05 -12.04
C ALA A 19 23.10 -13.15 -11.73
N GLU A 20 22.83 -14.01 -10.75
CA GLU A 20 23.66 -15.20 -10.46
C GLU A 20 23.43 -16.32 -11.47
N ALA A 21 22.17 -16.60 -11.82
CA ALA A 21 21.83 -17.77 -12.64
C ALA A 21 21.91 -17.53 -14.15
N ALA A 22 21.69 -16.29 -14.63
CA ALA A 22 21.58 -16.00 -16.04
C ALA A 22 22.93 -15.65 -16.69
N LYS A 23 23.09 -16.03 -17.97
CA LYS A 23 24.26 -15.64 -18.78
C LYS A 23 24.35 -14.11 -18.95
N HIS A 24 23.20 -13.45 -19.04
CA HIS A 24 23.11 -11.99 -19.05
C HIS A 24 21.71 -11.58 -18.54
N VAL A 25 21.55 -10.40 -17.96
CA VAL A 25 20.26 -9.85 -17.52
C VAL A 25 20.14 -8.43 -18.03
N TYR A 26 19.03 -8.11 -18.68
CA TYR A 26 18.69 -6.74 -19.07
C TYR A 26 17.58 -6.24 -18.14
N VAL A 27 17.84 -5.17 -17.40
CA VAL A 27 16.82 -4.54 -16.56
C VAL A 27 16.27 -3.33 -17.29
N PHE A 28 14.98 -3.35 -17.62
CA PHE A 28 14.33 -2.26 -18.35
C PHE A 28 13.62 -1.37 -17.34
N GLN A 29 14.21 -0.21 -17.07
CA GLN A 29 13.75 0.70 -16.03
C GLN A 29 13.00 1.87 -16.66
N ARG A 30 11.80 2.17 -16.16
CA ARG A 30 11.06 3.39 -16.51
C ARG A 30 11.27 4.50 -15.48
N THR A 31 11.20 4.13 -14.20
CA THR A 31 11.44 5.05 -13.09
C THR A 31 12.14 4.26 -11.98
N PRO A 32 13.29 4.72 -11.48
CA PRO A 32 13.98 4.06 -10.37
C PRO A 32 13.17 4.10 -9.07
N SER A 33 13.42 3.16 -8.17
CA SER A 33 12.76 3.08 -6.86
C SER A 33 13.64 3.65 -5.75
N ALA A 34 13.05 4.28 -4.74
CA ALA A 34 13.74 4.55 -3.48
C ALA A 34 13.90 3.22 -2.71
N ILE A 35 15.14 2.75 -2.60
CA ILE A 35 15.47 1.44 -2.02
C ILE A 35 16.35 1.64 -0.78
N GLY A 36 15.77 1.43 0.40
CA GLY A 36 16.47 1.45 1.68
C GLY A 36 17.15 0.13 2.01
N VAL A 37 17.82 0.11 3.16
CA VAL A 37 18.37 -1.10 3.76
C VAL A 37 17.22 -1.99 4.23
N ARG A 38 17.26 -3.28 3.88
CA ARG A 38 16.34 -4.29 4.43
C ARG A 38 16.85 -4.78 5.77
N GLY A 39 18.15 -5.00 5.88
CA GLY A 39 18.78 -5.50 7.11
C GLY A 39 18.27 -6.88 7.48
N ASN A 40 18.11 -7.75 6.47
CA ASN A 40 17.62 -9.11 6.73
C ASN A 40 18.62 -9.87 7.61
N ARG A 41 18.11 -10.53 8.66
CA ARG A 41 18.93 -11.26 9.62
C ARG A 41 18.19 -12.49 10.12
N PRO A 42 18.89 -13.58 10.49
CA PRO A 42 18.28 -14.70 11.17
C PRO A 42 17.53 -14.23 12.42
N THR A 43 16.36 -14.81 12.67
CA THR A 43 15.65 -14.61 13.94
C THR A 43 16.51 -15.16 15.07
N ASP A 44 16.69 -14.37 16.13
CA ASP A 44 17.38 -14.83 17.34
C ASP A 44 16.65 -16.07 17.89
N PRO A 45 17.33 -17.21 18.12
CA PRO A 45 16.70 -18.41 18.66
C PRO A 45 15.94 -18.18 19.97
N SER A 46 16.38 -17.20 20.78
CA SER A 46 15.75 -16.83 22.05
C SER A 46 14.52 -15.94 21.90
N PHE A 47 14.23 -15.42 20.69
CA PHE A 47 13.11 -14.51 20.44
C PHE A 47 11.78 -15.09 20.93
N ALA A 48 11.56 -16.38 20.72
CA ALA A 48 10.32 -17.06 21.08
C ALA A 48 10.21 -17.40 22.58
N GLU A 49 11.31 -17.40 23.34
CA GLU A 49 11.35 -17.89 24.72
C GLU A 49 10.48 -17.08 25.68
N ASN A 50 10.32 -15.77 25.41
CA ASN A 50 9.62 -14.83 26.29
C ASN A 50 8.33 -14.26 25.67
N LEU A 51 7.82 -14.86 24.61
CA LEU A 51 6.58 -14.39 23.97
C LEU A 51 5.36 -14.79 24.80
N ALA A 52 4.62 -13.80 25.30
CA ALA A 52 3.34 -14.00 25.96
C ALA A 52 2.17 -13.99 24.95
N PRO A 53 1.03 -14.65 25.24
CA PRO A 53 -0.18 -14.49 24.42
C PRO A 53 -0.51 -13.01 24.17
N GLY A 54 -0.82 -12.66 22.92
CA GLY A 54 -1.06 -11.27 22.51
C GLY A 54 0.18 -10.49 22.06
N TRP A 55 1.39 -11.09 22.11
CA TRP A 55 2.64 -10.42 21.67
C TRP A 55 2.56 -9.86 20.25
N GLN A 56 1.92 -10.59 19.33
CA GLN A 56 1.85 -10.20 17.92
C GLN A 56 0.96 -8.96 17.75
N LYS A 57 -0.23 -8.95 18.35
CA LYS A 57 -1.12 -7.77 18.37
C LYS A 57 -0.40 -6.57 18.99
N ALA A 58 0.30 -6.76 20.11
CA ALA A 58 1.08 -5.69 20.75
C ALA A 58 2.19 -5.14 19.83
N ARG A 59 2.89 -6.02 19.09
CA ARG A 59 3.94 -5.61 18.13
C ARG A 59 3.35 -4.88 16.91
N MET A 60 2.21 -5.33 16.38
CA MET A 60 1.51 -4.63 15.30
C MET A 60 0.98 -3.27 15.75
N ASP A 61 0.46 -3.17 16.98
CA ASP A 61 -0.01 -1.91 17.56
C ASP A 61 1.14 -0.93 17.82
N ASN A 62 2.29 -1.43 18.27
CA ASN A 62 3.50 -0.63 18.40
C ASN A 62 3.93 -0.06 17.03
N PHE A 63 4.00 -0.90 16.01
CA PHE A 63 4.34 -0.47 14.64
C PHE A 63 3.33 0.52 14.07
N GLN A 64 2.03 0.24 14.21
CA GLN A 64 0.96 1.12 13.73
C GLN A 64 0.92 2.46 14.49
N SER A 65 1.29 2.47 15.78
CA SER A 65 1.45 3.71 16.55
C SER A 65 2.51 4.61 15.91
N ILE A 66 3.67 4.06 15.56
CA ILE A 66 4.73 4.80 14.86
C ILE A 66 4.25 5.29 13.49
N MET A 67 3.55 4.43 12.72
CA MET A 67 3.00 4.81 11.41
C MET A 67 1.96 5.94 11.48
N LEU A 68 1.29 6.11 12.62
CA LEU A 68 0.36 7.20 12.89
C LEU A 68 1.01 8.39 13.61
N GLY A 69 2.34 8.39 13.76
CA GLY A 69 3.08 9.47 14.43
C GLY A 69 2.87 9.52 15.94
N ARG A 70 2.37 8.44 16.56
CA ARG A 70 2.20 8.33 18.01
C ARG A 70 3.53 7.88 18.63
N PRO A 71 3.98 8.51 19.73
CA PRO A 71 5.22 8.12 20.39
C PRO A 71 5.10 6.72 20.97
N VAL A 72 6.20 5.96 20.92
CA VAL A 72 6.35 4.67 21.59
C VAL A 72 7.63 4.69 22.42
N GLU A 73 7.66 3.94 23.51
CA GLU A 73 8.85 3.85 24.37
C GLU A 73 10.01 3.13 23.66
N VAL A 74 9.68 2.03 22.98
CA VAL A 74 10.62 1.22 22.19
C VAL A 74 9.99 0.93 20.84
N ASP A 75 10.74 1.19 19.77
CA ASP A 75 10.38 0.68 18.45
C ASP A 75 10.71 -0.81 18.38
N LEU A 76 9.66 -1.63 18.37
CA LEU A 76 9.84 -3.08 18.34
C LEU A 76 10.26 -3.56 16.94
N THR A 77 9.94 -2.81 15.88
CA THR A 77 10.21 -3.19 14.48
C THR A 77 11.59 -2.73 14.03
N ASP A 78 11.93 -1.48 14.33
CA ASP A 78 13.26 -0.88 14.16
C ASP A 78 13.85 -1.14 12.76
N ASP A 79 13.15 -0.66 11.73
CA ASP A 79 13.55 -0.85 10.33
C ASP A 79 13.24 0.38 9.46
N GLY A 80 13.55 0.30 8.16
CA GLY A 80 13.37 1.43 7.25
C GLY A 80 11.92 1.94 7.12
N TRP A 81 10.90 1.17 7.54
CA TRP A 81 9.53 1.70 7.64
C TRP A 81 9.42 2.71 8.77
N THR A 82 9.92 2.38 9.96
CA THR A 82 9.81 3.25 11.14
C THR A 82 10.78 4.43 11.08
N HIS A 83 11.94 4.25 10.47
CA HIS A 83 12.95 5.30 10.36
C HIS A 83 12.73 6.26 9.19
N HIS A 84 12.18 5.82 8.05
CA HIS A 84 12.00 6.70 6.88
C HIS A 84 10.53 6.99 6.59
N TYR A 85 9.74 5.93 6.40
CA TYR A 85 8.34 6.08 5.98
C TYR A 85 7.51 6.83 7.02
N ALA A 86 7.61 6.45 8.30
CA ALA A 86 6.86 7.09 9.37
C ALA A 86 7.20 8.59 9.55
N LEU A 87 8.49 8.95 9.44
CA LEU A 87 8.95 10.32 9.61
C LEU A 87 8.45 11.24 8.48
N ILE A 88 8.42 10.75 7.24
CA ILE A 88 7.89 11.51 6.11
C ILE A 88 6.37 11.60 6.18
N GLN A 89 5.71 10.53 6.63
CA GLN A 89 4.27 10.50 6.77
C GLN A 89 3.76 11.40 7.91
N ASN A 90 4.53 11.49 9.00
CA ASN A 90 4.21 12.25 10.20
C ASN A 90 5.41 13.12 10.61
N PRO A 91 5.76 14.14 9.82
CA PRO A 91 6.87 15.02 10.13
C PRO A 91 6.60 15.71 11.47
N GLN A 92 7.65 15.81 12.30
CA GLN A 92 7.51 16.34 13.65
C GLN A 92 7.00 17.79 13.62
N ARG A 93 5.94 18.05 14.38
CA ARG A 93 5.41 19.40 14.58
C ARG A 93 5.86 19.93 15.94
N ARG A 94 6.62 21.03 15.95
CA ARG A 94 7.03 21.70 17.19
C ARG A 94 5.93 22.64 17.67
N GLU A 95 5.84 22.82 18.99
CA GLU A 95 4.92 23.80 19.57
C GLU A 95 5.23 25.21 19.04
N GLY A 96 4.20 25.97 18.69
CA GLY A 96 4.34 27.32 18.12
C GLY A 96 4.70 27.38 16.63
N MET A 97 4.93 26.25 15.96
CA MET A 97 5.26 26.20 14.52
C MET A 97 4.06 26.63 13.66
N THR A 98 4.31 27.58 12.76
CA THR A 98 3.35 28.01 11.72
C THR A 98 3.14 26.92 10.67
N ILE A 99 2.10 27.06 9.84
CA ILE A 99 1.82 26.10 8.76
C ILE A 99 2.95 26.10 7.72
N ASP A 100 3.50 27.27 7.37
CA ASP A 100 4.57 27.39 6.37
C ASP A 100 5.88 26.76 6.87
N GLU A 101 6.21 26.95 8.15
CA GLU A 101 7.36 26.28 8.78
C GLU A 101 7.18 24.77 8.83
N PHE A 102 5.96 24.29 9.09
CA PHE A 102 5.65 22.86 9.07
C PHE A 102 5.81 22.24 7.68
N ILE A 103 5.30 22.91 6.64
CA ILE A 103 5.45 22.47 5.24
C ILE A 103 6.93 22.40 4.88
N ARG A 104 7.70 23.44 5.19
CA ARG A 104 9.14 23.47 4.92
C ARG A 104 9.88 22.33 5.64
N ASN A 105 9.60 22.13 6.93
CA ASN A 105 10.18 21.03 7.70
C ASN A 105 9.84 19.66 7.08
N ALA A 106 8.60 19.46 6.62
CA ALA A 106 8.21 18.24 5.93
C ALA A 106 9.01 18.01 4.63
N GLU A 107 9.23 19.08 3.85
CA GLU A 107 10.04 19.02 2.62
C GLU A 107 11.53 18.76 2.91
N GLU A 108 12.08 19.36 3.97
CA GLU A 108 13.48 19.12 4.41
C GLU A 108 13.68 17.67 4.86
N VAL A 109 12.72 17.07 5.57
CA VAL A 109 12.75 15.66 5.99
C VAL A 109 12.71 14.73 4.78
N ASP A 110 11.78 14.95 3.83
CA ASP A 110 11.70 14.16 2.59
C ASP A 110 12.99 14.28 1.77
N PHE A 111 13.52 15.50 1.63
CA PHE A 111 14.76 15.75 0.90
C PHE A 111 15.95 15.01 1.53
N ALA A 112 16.12 15.10 2.85
CA ALA A 112 17.22 14.46 3.56
C ALA A 112 17.21 12.93 3.39
N ILE A 113 16.03 12.30 3.53
CA ILE A 113 15.86 10.86 3.33
C ILE A 113 16.12 10.48 1.87
N MET A 114 15.60 11.24 0.91
CA MET A 114 15.85 10.98 -0.52
C MET A 114 17.33 11.11 -0.89
N GLU A 115 18.06 12.08 -0.32
CA GLU A 115 19.51 12.19 -0.48
C GLU A 115 20.26 11.03 0.14
N GLU A 116 19.82 10.50 1.29
CA GLU A 116 20.38 9.27 1.86
C GLU A 116 20.25 8.09 0.89
N HIS A 117 19.07 7.90 0.28
CA HIS A 117 18.87 6.86 -0.73
C HIS A 117 19.76 7.06 -1.96
N ARG A 118 19.95 8.31 -2.44
CA ARG A 118 20.84 8.61 -3.58
C ARG A 118 22.31 8.37 -3.24
N ARG A 119 22.75 8.76 -2.04
CA ARG A 119 24.11 8.53 -1.56
C ARG A 119 24.40 7.04 -1.43
N ARG A 120 23.46 6.25 -0.91
CA ARG A 120 23.59 4.78 -0.85
C ARG A 120 23.83 4.16 -2.23
N ILE A 121 23.21 4.70 -3.29
CA ILE A 121 23.45 4.24 -4.66
C ILE A 121 24.88 4.56 -5.10
N ASP A 122 25.36 5.78 -4.82
CA ASP A 122 26.75 6.17 -5.14
C ASP A 122 27.79 5.33 -4.40
N GLU A 123 27.48 4.90 -3.18
CA GLU A 123 28.36 4.05 -2.36
C GLU A 123 28.41 2.61 -2.87
N LEU A 124 27.29 2.06 -3.36
CA LEU A 124 27.16 0.64 -3.71
C LEU A 124 27.37 0.35 -5.20
N VAL A 125 27.12 1.31 -6.11
CA VAL A 125 27.20 1.08 -7.56
C VAL A 125 28.49 1.66 -8.14
N HIS A 126 29.42 0.79 -8.54
CA HIS A 126 30.77 1.18 -8.98
C HIS A 126 30.80 1.83 -10.38
N LYS A 127 29.73 1.69 -11.17
CA LYS A 127 29.62 2.23 -12.53
C LYS A 127 28.87 3.58 -12.48
N PRO A 128 29.54 4.74 -12.68
CA PRO A 128 28.94 6.05 -12.44
C PRO A 128 27.67 6.32 -13.26
N ASP A 129 27.66 5.92 -14.53
CA ASP A 129 26.50 6.10 -15.41
C ASP A 129 25.30 5.26 -14.93
N VAL A 130 25.56 4.06 -14.44
CA VAL A 130 24.51 3.18 -13.88
C VAL A 130 24.00 3.72 -12.55
N ALA A 131 24.89 4.20 -11.68
CA ALA A 131 24.53 4.86 -10.44
C ALA A 131 23.62 6.08 -10.70
N ALA A 132 23.96 6.92 -11.68
CA ALA A 132 23.15 8.06 -12.08
C ALA A 132 21.74 7.66 -12.54
N MET A 133 21.63 6.62 -13.38
CA MET A 133 20.34 6.10 -13.85
C MET A 133 19.48 5.50 -12.73
N LEU A 134 20.08 4.97 -11.66
CA LEU A 134 19.37 4.36 -10.53
C LEU A 134 18.85 5.36 -9.51
N LYS A 135 19.25 6.65 -9.57
CA LYS A 135 18.86 7.66 -8.59
C LYS A 135 17.38 8.08 -8.75
N PRO A 136 16.54 7.94 -7.72
CA PRO A 136 15.16 8.39 -7.76
C PRO A 136 15.03 9.91 -7.56
N TYR A 137 14.34 10.58 -8.49
CA TYR A 137 14.06 12.03 -8.44
C TYR A 137 12.55 12.31 -8.37
N TYR A 138 11.96 12.00 -7.22
CA TYR A 138 10.58 12.29 -6.83
C TYR A 138 10.49 12.36 -5.29
N ARG A 139 9.38 12.83 -4.73
CA ARG A 139 9.15 12.80 -3.27
C ARG A 139 8.96 11.37 -2.79
N TYR A 140 9.53 10.97 -1.66
CA TYR A 140 9.62 9.56 -1.24
C TYR A 140 8.27 8.82 -1.26
N MET A 141 7.18 9.50 -0.86
CA MET A 141 5.82 8.94 -0.83
C MET A 141 5.11 8.84 -2.18
N CYS A 142 5.71 9.30 -3.28
CA CYS A 142 5.13 9.17 -4.62
C CYS A 142 5.03 7.72 -5.09
N LYS A 143 5.83 6.83 -4.50
CA LYS A 143 5.83 5.38 -4.74
C LYS A 143 5.96 4.65 -3.40
N ARG A 144 5.52 3.39 -3.35
CA ARG A 144 5.77 2.56 -2.16
C ARG A 144 7.29 2.37 -2.01
N PRO A 145 7.88 2.65 -0.83
CA PRO A 145 9.30 2.45 -0.64
C PRO A 145 9.65 0.97 -0.71
N CYS A 146 10.89 0.71 -1.10
CA CYS A 146 11.43 -0.63 -1.24
C CYS A 146 12.62 -0.79 -0.28
N PHE A 147 12.92 -2.03 0.10
CA PHE A 147 14.06 -2.33 0.96
C PHE A 147 14.76 -3.56 0.41
N HIS A 148 16.06 -3.44 0.12
CA HIS A 148 16.85 -4.56 -0.41
C HIS A 148 18.33 -4.31 -0.21
N ASP A 149 19.04 -5.33 0.25
CA ASP A 149 20.46 -5.23 0.57
C ASP A 149 21.33 -5.47 -0.68
N GLU A 150 20.99 -6.45 -1.52
CA GLU A 150 21.83 -6.89 -2.67
C GLU A 150 21.45 -6.29 -4.04
N TYR A 151 20.36 -5.51 -4.15
CA TYR A 151 19.82 -5.08 -5.46
C TYR A 151 20.80 -4.18 -6.22
N PHE A 152 21.45 -3.24 -5.51
CA PHE A 152 22.40 -2.32 -6.12
C PHE A 152 23.71 -3.03 -6.50
N ASP A 153 24.18 -3.95 -5.65
CA ASP A 153 25.39 -4.74 -5.90
C ASP A 153 25.27 -5.59 -7.17
N ALA A 154 24.06 -6.04 -7.52
CA ALA A 154 23.82 -6.81 -8.74
C ALA A 154 24.26 -6.07 -10.01
N TYR A 155 24.20 -4.72 -10.04
CA TYR A 155 24.62 -3.92 -11.19
C TYR A 155 26.14 -3.82 -11.36
N ASN A 156 26.92 -4.20 -10.34
CA ASN A 156 28.38 -4.26 -10.43
C ASN A 156 28.85 -5.48 -11.23
N ARG A 157 27.98 -6.47 -11.47
CA ARG A 157 28.30 -7.64 -12.28
C ARG A 157 28.40 -7.28 -13.76
N ASP A 158 29.29 -7.96 -14.49
CA ASP A 158 29.48 -7.73 -15.94
C ASP A 158 28.31 -8.26 -16.77
N ASN A 159 27.54 -9.20 -16.22
CA ASN A 159 26.41 -9.81 -16.90
C ASN A 159 25.08 -9.08 -16.68
N VAL A 160 25.08 -7.91 -16.02
CA VAL A 160 23.87 -7.12 -15.78
C VAL A 160 23.97 -5.78 -16.53
N THR A 161 22.98 -5.52 -17.37
CA THR A 161 22.84 -4.25 -18.10
C THR A 161 21.56 -3.55 -17.66
N LEU A 162 21.69 -2.33 -17.15
CA LEU A 162 20.55 -1.43 -16.96
C LEU A 162 20.24 -0.74 -18.28
N VAL A 163 18.99 -0.84 -18.72
CA VAL A 163 18.42 -0.13 -19.87
C VAL A 163 17.45 0.91 -19.31
N ASP A 164 17.87 2.17 -19.30
CA ASP A 164 17.00 3.28 -18.94
C ASP A 164 16.02 3.56 -20.09
N SER A 165 14.73 3.54 -19.78
CA SER A 165 13.62 3.53 -20.72
C SER A 165 12.42 4.30 -20.16
N PRO A 166 12.54 5.63 -19.94
CA PRO A 166 11.50 6.43 -19.28
C PRO A 166 10.17 6.47 -20.06
N ALA A 167 10.20 6.29 -21.39
CA ALA A 167 9.01 6.13 -22.22
C ALA A 167 8.40 4.71 -22.16
N GLY A 168 9.13 3.75 -21.57
CA GLY A 168 8.79 2.33 -21.57
C GLY A 168 9.36 1.58 -22.78
N ILE A 169 8.85 0.38 -23.01
CA ILE A 169 9.23 -0.49 -24.13
C ILE A 169 8.31 -0.20 -25.31
N ASP A 170 8.88 -0.01 -26.49
CA ASP A 170 8.14 0.31 -27.72
C ASP A 170 7.24 -0.86 -28.16
N ARG A 171 7.83 -2.07 -28.18
CA ARG A 171 7.17 -3.31 -28.56
C ARG A 171 7.97 -4.54 -28.10
N ILE A 172 7.30 -5.69 -28.09
CA ILE A 172 7.94 -7.00 -27.96
C ILE A 172 7.93 -7.67 -29.34
N THR A 173 9.08 -8.18 -29.77
CA THR A 173 9.23 -9.01 -30.98
C THR A 173 9.42 -10.47 -30.60
N ASP A 174 9.53 -11.35 -31.60
CA ASP A 174 9.91 -12.74 -31.43
C ASP A 174 11.30 -12.93 -30.77
N ARG A 175 12.17 -11.92 -30.90
CA ARG A 175 13.52 -11.91 -30.31
C ARG A 175 13.59 -11.27 -28.93
N GLY A 176 12.63 -10.40 -28.58
CA GLY A 176 12.63 -9.70 -27.30
C GLY A 176 12.17 -8.24 -27.36
N PRO A 177 12.43 -7.44 -26.31
CA PRO A 177 12.05 -6.03 -26.25
C PRO A 177 12.77 -5.15 -27.27
N VAL A 178 12.05 -4.14 -27.76
CA VAL A 178 12.62 -3.00 -28.49
C VAL A 178 12.42 -1.73 -27.65
N VAL A 179 13.49 -0.98 -27.42
CA VAL A 179 13.48 0.30 -26.69
C VAL A 179 14.25 1.31 -27.51
N ASP A 180 13.66 2.49 -27.75
CA ASP A 180 14.25 3.54 -28.57
C ASP A 180 14.75 3.02 -29.94
N GLY A 181 13.98 2.09 -30.53
CA GLY A 181 14.33 1.42 -31.78
C GLY A 181 15.44 0.35 -31.70
N GLN A 182 16.10 0.18 -30.55
CA GLN A 182 17.13 -0.84 -30.32
C GLN A 182 16.50 -2.18 -29.91
N GLN A 183 16.84 -3.26 -30.62
CA GLN A 183 16.43 -4.62 -30.25
C GLN A 183 17.35 -5.20 -29.17
N TYR A 184 16.74 -5.81 -28.15
CA TYR A 184 17.42 -6.60 -27.13
C TYR A 184 17.01 -8.06 -27.25
N ASP A 185 17.92 -8.90 -27.73
CA ASP A 185 17.67 -10.33 -27.90
C ASP A 185 17.71 -11.04 -26.56
N VAL A 186 16.62 -11.72 -26.20
CA VAL A 186 16.50 -12.45 -24.94
C VAL A 186 15.91 -13.86 -25.11
N ASP A 187 16.26 -14.75 -24.18
CA ASP A 187 15.73 -16.12 -24.16
C ASP A 187 14.42 -16.23 -23.35
N GLY A 188 14.14 -15.24 -22.50
CA GLY A 188 12.95 -15.19 -21.67
C GLY A 188 12.65 -13.78 -21.16
N ILE A 189 11.40 -13.56 -20.75
CA ILE A 189 10.93 -12.26 -20.25
C ILE A 189 10.26 -12.50 -18.89
N VAL A 190 10.70 -11.80 -17.84
CA VAL A 190 10.00 -11.76 -16.55
C VAL A 190 9.26 -10.44 -16.45
N TYR A 191 7.98 -10.51 -16.11
CA TYR A 191 7.11 -9.34 -15.94
C TYR A 191 7.12 -8.89 -14.48
N GLY A 192 8.02 -7.98 -14.15
CA GLY A 192 7.99 -7.24 -12.87
C GLY A 192 7.09 -6.00 -12.92
N THR A 193 5.99 -6.02 -13.69
CA THR A 193 5.22 -4.83 -14.08
C THR A 193 4.11 -4.43 -13.10
N GLY A 194 4.03 -5.09 -11.94
CA GLY A 194 3.03 -4.78 -10.92
C GLY A 194 1.67 -5.42 -11.18
N PHE A 195 0.64 -4.82 -10.57
CA PHE A 195 -0.75 -5.30 -10.56
C PHE A 195 -1.69 -4.11 -10.82
N GLU A 196 -2.97 -4.40 -11.10
CA GLU A 196 -4.00 -3.35 -11.16
C GLU A 196 -4.08 -2.57 -9.84
N ALA A 197 -4.38 -1.27 -9.92
CA ALA A 197 -4.40 -0.38 -8.76
C ALA A 197 -5.54 -0.75 -7.80
N GLU A 198 -5.40 -0.39 -6.52
CA GLU A 198 -6.39 -0.74 -5.47
C GLU A 198 -7.76 -0.07 -5.70
N VAL A 199 -7.78 1.08 -6.40
CA VAL A 199 -8.99 1.79 -6.87
C VAL A 199 -9.77 1.04 -7.95
N THR A 200 -9.24 -0.07 -8.46
CA THR A 200 -9.96 -0.93 -9.39
C THR A 200 -11.25 -1.42 -8.72
N PRO A 201 -12.42 -1.33 -9.40
CA PRO A 201 -13.70 -1.77 -8.82
C PRO A 201 -13.64 -3.20 -8.28
N LEU A 202 -14.28 -3.42 -7.13
CA LEU A 202 -14.24 -4.71 -6.43
C LEU A 202 -14.63 -5.91 -7.32
N PRO A 203 -15.71 -5.87 -8.13
CA PRO A 203 -16.08 -6.99 -9.01
C PRO A 203 -14.96 -7.40 -9.99
N ARG A 204 -14.19 -6.43 -10.51
CA ARG A 204 -13.03 -6.71 -11.37
C ARG A 204 -11.89 -7.34 -10.60
N ARG A 205 -11.64 -6.90 -9.36
CA ARG A 205 -10.59 -7.47 -8.49
C ARG A 205 -10.87 -8.93 -8.11
N ILE A 206 -12.14 -9.29 -7.90
CA ILE A 206 -12.56 -10.66 -7.51
C ILE A 206 -12.95 -11.54 -8.73
N GLY A 207 -13.04 -10.96 -9.92
CA GLY A 207 -13.27 -11.68 -11.18
C GLY A 207 -14.70 -12.16 -11.43
N HIS A 208 -15.70 -11.63 -10.72
CA HIS A 208 -17.11 -11.95 -10.94
C HIS A 208 -18.04 -10.82 -10.49
N GLU A 209 -19.26 -10.82 -11.04
CA GLU A 209 -20.31 -9.86 -10.69
C GLU A 209 -20.97 -10.22 -9.36
N ILE A 210 -21.29 -9.20 -8.56
CA ILE A 210 -22.06 -9.34 -7.33
C ILE A 210 -23.41 -8.67 -7.55
N VAL A 211 -24.50 -9.44 -7.42
CA VAL A 211 -25.87 -8.97 -7.64
C VAL A 211 -26.64 -8.97 -6.33
N GLY A 212 -27.14 -7.80 -5.93
CA GLY A 212 -27.93 -7.60 -4.74
C GLY A 212 -29.45 -7.72 -4.99
N ARG A 213 -30.24 -7.24 -4.04
CA ARG A 213 -31.70 -7.16 -4.16
C ARG A 213 -32.11 -6.29 -5.35
N GLY A 214 -33.20 -6.67 -6.01
CA GLY A 214 -33.74 -5.93 -7.15
C GLY A 214 -32.88 -6.02 -8.42
N GLY A 215 -31.86 -6.89 -8.45
CA GLY A 215 -30.99 -7.07 -9.61
C GLY A 215 -29.92 -5.98 -9.78
N ILE A 216 -29.73 -5.11 -8.78
CA ILE A 216 -28.69 -4.08 -8.80
C ILE A 216 -27.34 -4.74 -8.54
N THR A 217 -26.37 -4.45 -9.41
CA THR A 217 -25.00 -4.94 -9.26
C THR A 217 -24.21 -4.07 -8.28
N LEU A 218 -23.22 -4.63 -7.60
CA LEU A 218 -22.35 -3.84 -6.71
C LEU A 218 -21.56 -2.78 -7.49
N GLU A 219 -21.16 -3.09 -8.72
CA GLU A 219 -20.51 -2.13 -9.63
C GLU A 219 -21.40 -0.92 -9.90
N GLN A 220 -22.68 -1.14 -10.22
CA GLN A 220 -23.64 -0.05 -10.40
C GLN A 220 -23.84 0.75 -9.12
N LYS A 221 -23.93 0.07 -7.96
CA LYS A 221 -24.12 0.77 -6.67
C LYS A 221 -22.91 1.63 -6.30
N TRP A 222 -21.69 1.14 -6.51
CA TRP A 222 -20.44 1.84 -6.18
C TRP A 222 -19.91 2.68 -7.34
N ALA A 223 -20.71 2.92 -8.38
CA ALA A 223 -20.31 3.65 -9.58
C ALA A 223 -19.85 5.09 -9.29
N ASP A 224 -20.30 5.70 -8.19
CA ASP A 224 -19.92 7.03 -7.69
C ASP A 224 -19.03 6.99 -6.43
N GLY A 225 -18.39 5.84 -6.20
CA GLY A 225 -17.54 5.54 -5.06
C GLY A 225 -18.24 4.59 -4.09
N SER A 226 -17.45 4.08 -3.14
CA SER A 226 -17.90 3.10 -2.15
C SER A 226 -19.13 3.57 -1.39
N ALA A 227 -20.06 2.65 -1.15
CA ALA A 227 -21.26 2.86 -0.34
C ALA A 227 -21.40 1.69 0.62
N THR A 228 -20.99 1.90 1.86
CA THR A 228 -20.83 0.82 2.84
C THR A 228 -21.25 1.26 4.24
N LEU A 229 -21.43 0.28 5.13
CA LEU A 229 -21.32 0.46 6.57
C LEU A 229 -19.99 -0.15 7.03
N TYR A 230 -19.17 0.65 7.71
CA TYR A 230 -17.85 0.29 8.23
C TYR A 230 -16.88 -0.27 7.19
N GLY A 231 -17.12 -0.06 5.90
CA GLY A 231 -16.30 -0.59 4.81
C GLY A 231 -16.42 -2.08 4.54
N MET A 232 -17.34 -2.78 5.23
CA MET A 232 -17.43 -4.25 5.17
C MET A 232 -18.82 -4.78 4.81
N MET A 233 -19.87 -3.96 4.88
CA MET A 233 -21.24 -4.33 4.53
C MET A 233 -21.85 -3.27 3.62
N SER A 234 -22.89 -3.60 2.85
CA SER A 234 -23.55 -2.64 1.95
C SER A 234 -25.05 -2.88 1.84
N HIS A 235 -25.84 -1.80 1.86
CA HIS A 235 -27.30 -1.85 1.78
C HIS A 235 -27.80 -2.51 0.49
N GLY A 236 -28.77 -3.40 0.59
CA GLY A 236 -29.31 -4.14 -0.54
C GLY A 236 -28.49 -5.37 -0.94
N PHE A 237 -27.42 -5.68 -0.19
CA PHE A 237 -26.59 -6.87 -0.35
C PHE A 237 -26.66 -7.72 0.93
N PRO A 238 -27.80 -8.37 1.20
CA PRO A 238 -28.02 -9.06 2.47
C PRO A 238 -27.06 -10.22 2.66
N ASN A 239 -26.65 -10.46 3.91
CA ASN A 239 -25.68 -11.49 4.29
C ASN A 239 -24.30 -11.38 3.60
N MET A 240 -24.01 -10.27 2.93
CA MET A 240 -22.72 -10.04 2.29
C MET A 240 -21.78 -9.31 3.24
N PHE A 241 -20.59 -9.86 3.42
CA PHE A 241 -19.44 -9.16 3.96
C PHE A 241 -18.35 -9.06 2.89
N VAL A 242 -17.63 -7.95 2.91
CA VAL A 242 -16.37 -7.77 2.19
C VAL A 242 -15.27 -7.46 3.20
N LEU A 243 -14.07 -7.96 3.00
CA LEU A 243 -12.95 -7.59 3.87
C LEU A 243 -12.56 -6.13 3.62
N PRO A 244 -12.13 -5.41 4.68
CA PRO A 244 -11.77 -4.01 4.55
C PRO A 244 -10.54 -3.89 3.65
N ALA A 245 -10.56 -2.90 2.76
CA ALA A 245 -9.43 -2.57 1.91
C ALA A 245 -9.33 -1.05 1.69
N PRO A 246 -8.15 -0.57 1.26
CA PRO A 246 -7.99 0.83 0.85
C PRO A 246 -9.04 1.20 -0.21
N GLY A 247 -9.66 2.36 -0.04
CA GLY A 247 -10.70 2.84 -0.95
C GLY A 247 -12.13 2.39 -0.63
N GLN A 248 -12.32 1.57 0.42
CA GLN A 248 -13.61 1.01 0.80
C GLN A 248 -14.13 1.56 2.13
N GLN A 249 -13.87 2.82 2.49
CA GLN A 249 -14.45 3.43 3.71
C GLN A 249 -14.07 2.74 5.03
N ALA A 250 -12.95 2.01 5.05
CA ALA A 250 -12.32 1.41 6.22
C ALA A 250 -11.05 2.19 6.58
N VAL A 251 -9.97 1.54 7.01
CA VAL A 251 -8.67 2.18 7.29
C VAL A 251 -7.55 1.59 6.43
N VAL A 252 -6.41 2.29 6.35
CA VAL A 252 -5.20 1.80 5.68
C VAL A 252 -4.11 1.52 6.70
N THR A 253 -3.52 0.33 6.63
CA THR A 253 -2.29 -0.01 7.34
C THR A 253 -1.23 -0.43 6.33
N VAL A 254 0.02 -0.02 6.52
CA VAL A 254 1.11 -0.49 5.65
C VAL A 254 1.42 -1.97 5.90
N ASN A 255 1.09 -2.45 7.10
CA ASN A 255 1.01 -3.86 7.45
C ASN A 255 -0.39 -4.42 7.16
N TYR A 256 -0.59 -4.96 5.96
CA TYR A 256 -1.89 -5.46 5.51
C TYR A 256 -2.43 -6.62 6.38
N THR A 257 -1.56 -7.38 7.06
CA THR A 257 -2.04 -8.48 7.94
C THR A 257 -2.84 -7.95 9.11
N GLN A 258 -2.49 -6.77 9.66
CA GLN A 258 -3.23 -6.15 10.74
C GLN A 258 -4.65 -5.72 10.30
N LEU A 259 -4.77 -5.19 9.08
CA LEU A 259 -6.08 -4.84 8.50
C LEU A 259 -6.93 -6.10 8.26
N ALA A 260 -6.31 -7.15 7.71
CA ALA A 260 -6.98 -8.43 7.47
C ALA A 260 -7.45 -9.09 8.77
N GLU A 261 -6.64 -9.04 9.84
CA GLU A 261 -6.99 -9.57 11.16
C GLU A 261 -8.20 -8.85 11.76
N VAL A 262 -8.19 -7.51 11.80
CA VAL A 262 -9.33 -6.72 12.29
C VAL A 262 -10.61 -7.00 11.48
N GLY A 263 -10.50 -7.07 10.16
CA GLY A 263 -11.64 -7.40 9.30
C GLY A 263 -12.18 -8.81 9.55
N ALA A 264 -11.28 -9.80 9.70
CA ALA A 264 -11.67 -11.18 9.96
C ALA A 264 -12.30 -11.35 11.35
N GLU A 265 -11.75 -10.72 12.39
CA GLU A 265 -12.31 -10.70 13.74
C GLU A 265 -13.71 -10.09 13.75
N PHE A 266 -13.90 -8.95 13.07
CA PHE A 266 -15.20 -8.31 12.96
C PHE A 266 -16.23 -9.21 12.25
N VAL A 267 -15.91 -9.70 11.06
CA VAL A 267 -16.83 -10.53 10.27
C VAL A 267 -17.16 -11.83 11.01
N ALA A 268 -16.17 -12.52 11.57
CA ALA A 268 -16.39 -13.75 12.33
C ALA A 268 -17.23 -13.50 13.59
N GLY A 269 -16.94 -12.41 14.32
CA GLY A 269 -17.72 -12.01 15.49
C GLY A 269 -19.18 -11.68 15.14
N ALA A 270 -19.40 -10.92 14.07
CA ALA A 270 -20.74 -10.56 13.61
C ALA A 270 -21.54 -11.79 13.19
N VAL A 271 -20.93 -12.69 12.42
CA VAL A 271 -21.56 -13.96 12.01
C VAL A 271 -21.90 -14.82 13.23
N ALA A 272 -20.99 -14.97 14.19
CA ALA A 272 -21.24 -15.75 15.40
C ALA A 272 -22.41 -15.17 16.23
N LEU A 273 -22.49 -13.84 16.35
CA LEU A 273 -23.60 -13.17 17.04
C LEU A 273 -24.94 -13.37 16.31
N LEU A 274 -24.95 -13.24 14.99
CA LEU A 274 -26.14 -13.49 14.16
C LEU A 274 -26.63 -14.94 14.33
N GLU A 275 -25.72 -15.91 14.28
CA GLU A 275 -26.05 -17.32 14.50
C GLU A 275 -26.59 -17.59 15.90
N GLN A 276 -25.94 -17.04 16.94
CA GLN A 276 -26.36 -17.19 18.33
C GLN A 276 -27.76 -16.62 18.57
N ARG A 277 -28.10 -15.53 17.87
CA ARG A 277 -29.42 -14.88 17.95
C ARG A 277 -30.46 -15.50 17.02
N GLY A 278 -30.08 -16.48 16.21
CA GLY A 278 -30.97 -17.14 15.26
C GLY A 278 -31.41 -16.24 14.10
N ILE A 279 -30.69 -15.14 13.85
CA ILE A 279 -30.96 -14.21 12.74
C ILE A 279 -30.50 -14.88 11.45
N ARG A 280 -31.37 -14.90 10.43
CA ARG A 280 -31.08 -15.59 9.16
C ARG A 280 -30.70 -14.63 8.05
N VAL A 281 -31.22 -13.42 8.10
CA VAL A 281 -30.93 -12.39 7.13
C VAL A 281 -30.64 -11.08 7.86
N PHE A 282 -29.52 -10.46 7.53
CA PHE A 282 -29.30 -9.04 7.81
C PHE A 282 -29.14 -8.29 6.49
N ASP A 283 -29.47 -7.01 6.50
CA ASP A 283 -29.13 -6.05 5.47
C ASP A 283 -28.66 -4.77 6.17
N VAL A 284 -27.88 -3.93 5.50
CA VAL A 284 -27.51 -2.64 6.07
C VAL A 284 -28.70 -1.70 5.96
N ASN A 285 -29.01 -0.96 7.02
CA ASN A 285 -30.01 0.10 6.99
C ASN A 285 -29.53 1.25 6.09
N ALA A 286 -30.42 1.77 5.23
CA ALA A 286 -30.04 2.80 4.25
C ALA A 286 -29.55 4.10 4.90
N ASP A 287 -30.12 4.50 6.05
CA ASP A 287 -29.71 5.71 6.76
C ASP A 287 -28.33 5.51 7.41
N ALA A 288 -28.06 4.33 7.97
CA ALA A 288 -26.75 4.01 8.55
C ALA A 288 -25.63 4.00 7.48
N GLU A 289 -25.90 3.50 6.28
CA GLU A 289 -24.96 3.60 5.16
C GLU A 289 -24.73 5.07 4.74
N ALA A 290 -25.81 5.86 4.66
CA ALA A 290 -25.70 7.28 4.29
C ALA A 290 -24.91 8.08 5.33
N ASP A 291 -25.15 7.85 6.62
CA ASP A 291 -24.45 8.50 7.73
C ASP A 291 -22.95 8.14 7.73
N TRP A 292 -22.63 6.86 7.52
CA TRP A 292 -21.24 6.43 7.40
C TRP A 292 -20.52 7.10 6.23
N ILE A 293 -21.16 7.13 5.06
CA ILE A 293 -20.63 7.81 3.88
C ILE A 293 -20.36 9.28 4.18
N GLN A 294 -21.30 9.97 4.85
CA GLN A 294 -21.14 11.38 5.19
C GLN A 294 -19.95 11.59 6.12
N GLN A 295 -19.75 10.72 7.12
CA GLN A 295 -18.59 10.77 8.01
C GLN A 295 -17.26 10.63 7.25
N ILE A 296 -17.19 9.74 6.26
CA ILE A 296 -16.00 9.59 5.40
C ILE A 296 -15.76 10.85 4.58
N VAL A 297 -16.81 11.41 3.96
CA VAL A 297 -16.70 12.62 3.15
C VAL A 297 -16.30 13.83 3.99
N ASP A 298 -16.82 13.97 5.21
CA ASP A 298 -16.51 15.10 6.11
C ASP A 298 -15.07 15.10 6.61
N THR A 299 -14.48 13.90 6.74
CA THR A 299 -13.08 13.74 7.17
C THR A 299 -12.10 13.71 6.00
N HIS A 300 -12.61 13.69 4.76
CA HIS A 300 -11.81 13.72 3.54
C HIS A 300 -10.91 14.95 3.49
N ARG A 301 -9.67 14.73 3.08
CA ARG A 301 -8.70 15.79 2.81
C ARG A 301 -8.17 15.58 1.40
N ASP A 302 -8.41 16.55 0.55
CA ASP A 302 -7.96 16.49 -0.83
C ASP A 302 -6.42 16.55 -0.89
N ALA A 303 -5.82 15.43 -1.29
CA ALA A 303 -4.39 15.28 -1.47
C ALA A 303 -3.97 15.44 -2.95
N SER A 304 -4.91 15.78 -3.85
CA SER A 304 -4.69 15.82 -5.30
C SER A 304 -3.51 16.72 -5.67
N ALA A 305 -3.39 17.91 -5.07
CA ALA A 305 -2.29 18.84 -5.32
C ALA A 305 -0.90 18.26 -5.00
N VAL A 306 -0.80 17.45 -3.94
CA VAL A 306 0.45 16.76 -3.56
C VAL A 306 0.70 15.59 -4.51
N MET A 307 -0.32 14.79 -4.79
CA MET A 307 -0.21 13.60 -5.63
C MET A 307 -0.05 13.92 -7.13
N SER A 308 -0.47 15.10 -7.59
CA SER A 308 -0.26 15.58 -8.96
C SER A 308 1.19 16.03 -9.19
N ALA A 309 1.91 16.40 -8.13
CA ALA A 309 3.34 16.68 -8.19
C ALA A 309 4.20 15.40 -8.19
N CYS A 310 3.59 14.23 -7.96
CA CYS A 310 4.27 12.95 -7.98
C CYS A 310 4.42 12.37 -9.39
N THR A 311 5.51 11.63 -9.61
CA THR A 311 5.65 10.81 -10.82
C THR A 311 4.53 9.75 -10.88
N PRO A 312 4.06 9.35 -12.08
CA PRO A 312 3.02 8.34 -12.23
C PRO A 312 3.31 7.06 -11.45
N SER A 313 2.31 6.57 -10.73
CA SER A 313 2.32 5.29 -10.04
C SER A 313 0.91 4.78 -9.78
N ARG A 314 0.79 3.51 -9.37
CA ARG A 314 -0.48 2.93 -8.90
C ARG A 314 -1.12 3.70 -7.73
N LEU A 315 -0.35 4.52 -7.00
CA LEU A 315 -0.85 5.27 -5.84
C LEU A 315 -1.58 6.56 -6.25
N ASN A 316 -1.25 7.15 -7.41
CA ASN A 316 -1.91 8.34 -7.95
C ASN A 316 -2.59 8.06 -9.30
N ASN A 317 -2.99 6.80 -9.54
CA ASN A 317 -3.66 6.37 -10.77
C ASN A 317 -2.90 6.82 -12.04
N GLU A 318 -1.60 6.54 -12.07
CA GLU A 318 -0.69 6.91 -13.17
C GLU A 318 -0.68 8.42 -13.50
N GLY A 319 -0.82 9.27 -12.49
CA GLY A 319 -0.78 10.73 -12.62
C GLY A 319 -2.14 11.41 -12.71
N ASP A 320 -3.24 10.66 -12.56
CA ASP A 320 -4.60 11.18 -12.44
C ASP A 320 -5.18 11.01 -11.02
N PRO A 321 -4.68 11.76 -10.02
CA PRO A 321 -5.14 11.65 -8.64
C PRO A 321 -6.58 12.15 -8.45
N GLY A 322 -7.12 12.94 -9.39
CA GLY A 322 -8.50 13.45 -9.36
C GLY A 322 -9.56 12.34 -9.53
N GLY A 323 -9.14 11.14 -9.94
CA GLY A 323 -9.98 9.95 -9.96
C GLY A 323 -10.30 9.36 -8.59
N ILE A 324 -9.60 9.75 -7.52
CA ILE A 324 -9.89 9.28 -6.15
C ILE A 324 -11.01 10.13 -5.56
N ARG A 325 -12.19 9.54 -5.40
CA ARG A 325 -13.38 10.25 -4.89
C ARG A 325 -13.33 10.33 -3.37
N ALA A 326 -13.98 11.35 -2.81
CA ALA A 326 -14.09 11.50 -1.35
C ALA A 326 -14.71 10.26 -0.67
N ARG A 327 -15.68 9.61 -1.34
CA ARG A 327 -16.32 8.37 -0.90
C ARG A 327 -15.37 7.17 -0.86
N ASP A 328 -14.31 7.20 -1.66
CA ASP A 328 -13.28 6.15 -1.75
C ASP A 328 -12.09 6.45 -0.82
N THR A 329 -12.35 7.12 0.31
CA THR A 329 -11.31 7.38 1.31
C THR A 329 -11.56 6.64 2.62
N ASN A 330 -10.76 6.95 3.63
CA ASN A 330 -10.65 6.17 4.85
C ASN A 330 -11.45 6.79 5.98
N TYR A 331 -11.77 5.97 6.97
CA TYR A 331 -12.26 6.39 8.26
C TYR A 331 -11.17 7.17 9.01
N GLY A 332 -11.42 8.45 9.20
CA GLY A 332 -10.48 9.39 9.82
C GLY A 332 -9.54 10.04 8.79
N PRO A 333 -8.81 11.09 9.20
CA PRO A 333 -8.01 11.88 8.28
C PRO A 333 -6.79 11.10 7.75
N ARG A 334 -6.34 11.43 6.53
CA ARG A 334 -5.12 10.89 5.89
C ARG A 334 -5.15 9.36 5.74
N PHE A 335 -4.29 8.63 6.46
CA PHE A 335 -4.24 7.16 6.46
C PHE A 335 -5.36 6.50 7.28
N GLY A 336 -6.20 7.33 7.90
CA GLY A 336 -7.26 6.91 8.80
C GLY A 336 -6.79 6.81 10.24
N ASP A 337 -7.74 6.54 11.14
CA ASP A 337 -7.46 6.26 12.55
C ASP A 337 -7.74 4.78 12.84
N PHE A 338 -6.71 3.95 12.65
CA PHE A 338 -6.80 2.50 12.85
C PHE A 338 -7.33 2.13 14.25
N PHE A 339 -6.86 2.82 15.29
CA PHE A 339 -7.24 2.49 16.66
C PHE A 339 -8.70 2.86 16.94
N ALA A 340 -9.13 4.07 16.55
CA ALA A 340 -10.51 4.47 16.69
C ALA A 340 -11.46 3.59 15.85
N TYR A 341 -11.03 3.16 14.67
CA TYR A 341 -11.79 2.23 13.83
C TYR A 341 -11.89 0.85 14.48
N ARG A 342 -10.79 0.31 15.03
CA ARG A 342 -10.83 -0.95 15.76
C ARG A 342 -11.76 -0.86 16.98
N ASP A 343 -11.64 0.19 17.79
CA ASP A 343 -12.46 0.39 18.99
C ASP A 343 -13.96 0.50 18.62
N LEU A 344 -14.27 1.15 17.50
CA LEU A 344 -15.63 1.20 16.93
C LEU A 344 -16.16 -0.21 16.61
N LEU A 345 -15.38 -1.04 15.91
CA LEU A 345 -15.78 -2.40 15.55
C LEU A 345 -15.91 -3.33 16.77
N GLU A 346 -14.94 -3.29 17.69
CA GLU A 346 -14.96 -4.05 18.93
C GLU A 346 -16.16 -3.63 19.81
N GLY A 347 -16.45 -2.33 19.89
CA GLY A 347 -17.61 -1.78 20.59
C GLY A 347 -18.95 -2.22 20.00
N TRP A 348 -19.08 -2.19 18.66
CA TRP A 348 -20.28 -2.66 17.97
C TRP A 348 -20.56 -4.14 18.24
N LEU A 349 -19.52 -4.98 18.19
CA LEU A 349 -19.63 -6.41 18.53
C LEU A 349 -20.00 -6.63 20.00
N ALA A 350 -19.38 -5.87 20.91
CA ALA A 350 -19.64 -6.01 22.34
C ALA A 350 -21.07 -5.59 22.72
N ALA A 351 -21.63 -4.58 22.05
CA ALA A 351 -23.02 -4.18 22.23
C ALA A 351 -23.98 -5.28 21.76
N GLY A 352 -23.71 -5.88 20.60
CA GLY A 352 -24.52 -6.99 20.06
C GLY A 352 -25.97 -6.60 19.74
N GLU A 353 -26.21 -5.29 19.56
CA GLU A 353 -27.52 -4.71 19.22
C GLU A 353 -27.76 -4.64 17.71
N PHE A 354 -26.72 -4.94 16.91
CA PHE A 354 -26.72 -4.87 15.44
C PHE A 354 -27.09 -3.48 14.91
N ASP A 355 -26.58 -2.43 15.56
CA ASP A 355 -26.86 -1.05 15.17
C ASP A 355 -26.52 -0.82 13.68
N GLY A 356 -27.42 -0.12 12.98
CA GLY A 356 -27.34 0.10 11.54
C GLY A 356 -27.70 -1.09 10.66
N LEU A 357 -28.20 -2.21 11.20
CA LEU A 357 -28.67 -3.37 10.41
C LEU A 357 -30.19 -3.57 10.50
N ASP A 358 -30.80 -3.91 9.36
CA ASP A 358 -32.16 -4.43 9.27
C ASP A 358 -32.12 -5.96 9.36
N LEU A 359 -32.78 -6.54 10.38
CA LEU A 359 -32.75 -7.98 10.67
C LEU A 359 -34.05 -8.68 10.26
N ARG A 360 -33.97 -9.91 9.74
CA ARG A 360 -35.14 -10.75 9.40
C ARG A 360 -34.94 -12.24 9.72
#